data_AF-A0AAV5CKM2-F1
#
_entry.id   AF-A0AAV5CKM2-F1
#
_cell.length_a   1.000
_cell.length_b   1.000
_cell.length_c   1.000
_cell.angle_alpha   90.00
_cell.angle_beta   90.00
_cell.angle_gamma   90.00
#
_symmetry.space_group_name_H-M   'P 1'
#
loop_
_entity.id
_entity.type
_entity.pdbx_description
1 polymer ?
#
loop_
_entity_poly.entity_id
_entity_poly.type
_entity_poly.pdbx_seq_one_letter_code
_entity_poly.pdbx_strand_id
1 'polypeptide(L)' 'MITTFRRGSDQQCPGEEVFMFSLANLLHGFEWKLPHDVTKEELNMEEIFGLSTPRKFPLQAVAEPRLAPHLYTA' A
#
# COMPACT_ATOMS: atom_id res chain seq x y z
N MET A 1 11.71 5.27 15.25
CA MET A 1 12.95 5.71 14.59
C MET A 1 12.78 5.45 13.10
N ILE A 2 12.19 6.41 12.39
CA ILE A 2 11.92 6.34 10.95
C ILE A 2 13.07 7.09 10.28
N THR A 3 14.10 6.39 9.82
CA THR A 3 15.17 7.03 9.05
C THR A 3 15.61 6.15 7.89
N THR A 4 14.90 6.28 6.77
CA THR A 4 15.52 6.11 5.45
C THR A 4 15.27 7.39 4.66
N PHE A 5 15.83 8.50 5.15
CA PHE A 5 16.10 9.66 4.32
C PHE A 5 17.60 9.68 4.03
N ARG A 6 18.02 8.91 3.02
CA ARG A 6 19.35 9.10 2.43
C ARG A 6 19.20 10.11 1.30
N ARG A 7 19.41 11.37 1.67
CA ARG A 7 19.69 12.48 0.77
C ARG A 7 21.03 12.17 0.05
N GLY A 8 20.99 11.82 -1.24
CA GLY A 8 22.20 11.55 -2.04
C GLY A 8 21.92 11.28 -3.51
N SER A 9 22.21 12.29 -4.36
CA SER A 9 22.48 12.28 -5.82
C SER A 9 21.45 11.70 -6.80
N ASP A 10 20.68 12.59 -7.45
CA ASP A 10 20.26 12.61 -8.87
C ASP A 10 19.79 11.33 -9.58
N GLN A 11 19.15 10.40 -8.88
CA GLN A 11 18.40 9.33 -9.53
C GLN A 11 16.99 9.22 -8.96
N GLN A 12 16.26 10.34 -8.96
CA GLN A 12 14.81 10.28 -8.81
C GLN A 12 14.24 9.60 -10.05
N CYS A 13 13.52 8.50 -9.88
CA CYS A 13 12.75 7.92 -10.98
C CYS A 13 11.66 8.93 -11.37
N PRO A 14 11.52 9.30 -12.66
CA PRO A 14 10.46 10.20 -13.09
C PRO A 14 9.08 9.68 -12.63
N GLY A 15 8.30 10.50 -11.93
CA GLY A 15 6.95 10.16 -11.48
C GLY A 15 6.85 9.58 -10.06
N GLU A 16 7.93 9.51 -9.29
CA GLU A 16 7.87 9.09 -7.88
C GLU A 16 6.96 10.00 -7.05
N GLU A 17 6.97 11.30 -7.29
CA GLU A 17 6.12 12.26 -6.59
C GLU A 17 4.62 11.98 -6.82
N VAL A 18 4.23 11.64 -8.05
CA VAL A 18 2.85 11.27 -8.40
C VAL A 18 2.48 9.94 -7.75
N PHE A 19 3.39 8.97 -7.77
CA PHE A 19 3.20 7.68 -7.13
C PHE A 19 3.02 7.82 -5.60
N MET A 20 3.89 8.58 -4.95
CA MET A 20 3.85 8.83 -3.50
C MET A 20 2.58 9.58 -3.10
N PHE A 21 2.17 10.58 -3.88
CA PHE A 21 0.92 11.30 -3.62
C PHE A 21 -0.32 10.41 -3.80
N SER A 22 -0.34 9.59 -4.86
CA SER A 22 -1.43 8.64 -5.11
C SER A 22 -1.54 7.61 -3.98
N LEU A 23 -0.41 7.07 -3.53
CA LEU A 23 -0.35 6.14 -2.41
C LEU A 23 -0.82 6.80 -1.11
N ALA A 24 -0.38 8.03 -0.84
CA ALA A 24 -0.82 8.78 0.34
C ALA A 24 -2.35 8.99 0.36
N ASN A 25 -2.94 9.31 -0.79
CA ASN A 25 -4.40 9.46 -0.90
C ASN A 25 -5.15 8.14 -0.67
N LEU A 26 -4.64 7.02 -1.21
CA LEU A 26 -5.24 5.70 -0.99
C LEU A 26 -5.15 5.26 0.48
N LEU A 27 -4.00 5.48 1.12
CA LEU A 27 -3.83 5.14 2.53
C LEU A 27 -4.65 6.04 3.46
N HIS A 28 -4.83 7.32 3.09
CA HIS A 28 -5.60 8.26 3.89
C HIS A 28 -7.12 8.13 3.69
N GLY A 29 -7.58 7.79 2.48
CA GLY A 29 -9.00 7.80 2.12
C GLY A 29 -9.80 6.59 2.59
N PHE A 30 -9.14 5.47 2.87
CA PHE A 30 -9.77 4.19 3.17
C PHE A 30 -9.26 3.60 4.49
N GLU A 31 -10.16 2.95 5.24
CA GLU A 31 -9.76 1.97 6.24
C GLU A 31 -9.46 0.65 5.53
N TRP A 32 -8.33 0.04 5.88
CA TRP A 32 -7.88 -1.20 5.23
C TRP A 32 -8.08 -2.39 6.18
N LYS A 33 -8.80 -3.41 5.70
CA LYS A 33 -9.08 -4.64 6.46
C LYS A 33 -8.68 -5.89 5.68
N LEU A 34 -8.43 -6.98 6.40
CA LEU A 34 -8.24 -8.30 5.79
C LEU A 34 -9.60 -8.90 5.42
N PRO A 35 -9.71 -9.63 4.31
CA PRO A 35 -10.94 -10.30 3.93
C PRO A 35 -11.24 -11.49 4.86
N HIS A 36 -12.53 -11.82 5.04
CA HIS A 36 -13.03 -13.08 5.64
C HIS A 36 -12.44 -13.48 7.00
N ASP A 37 -12.17 -12.52 7.89
CA ASP A 37 -11.59 -12.76 9.23
C ASP A 37 -10.24 -13.49 9.22
N VAL A 38 -9.50 -13.43 8.11
CA VAL A 38 -8.13 -13.95 8.02
C VAL A 38 -7.28 -13.24 9.08
N THR A 39 -6.70 -14.02 9.98
CA THR A 39 -5.82 -13.46 11.02
C THR A 39 -4.42 -13.25 10.48
N LYS A 40 -3.59 -12.46 11.18
CA LYS A 40 -2.23 -12.14 10.73
C LYS A 40 -1.36 -13.40 10.59
N GLU A 41 -1.65 -14.41 11.39
CA GLU A 41 -0.92 -15.68 11.47
C GLU A 41 -1.19 -16.58 10.26
N GLU A 42 -2.33 -16.41 9.59
CA GLU A 42 -2.72 -17.16 8.41
C GLU A 42 -2.16 -16.57 7.10
N LEU A 43 -1.57 -15.37 7.17
CA LEU A 43 -1.00 -14.71 6.00
C LEU A 43 0.34 -15.36 5.61
N ASN A 44 0.37 -15.99 4.43
CA ASN A 44 1.61 -16.49 3.87
C ASN A 44 2.46 -15.31 3.34
N MET A 45 3.62 -15.13 3.96
CA MET A 45 4.57 -14.05 3.64
C MET A 45 5.78 -14.56 2.83
N GLU A 46 5.69 -15.72 2.18
CA GLU A 46 6.73 -16.16 1.26
C GLU A 46 6.85 -15.20 0.07
N GLU A 47 8.07 -15.00 -0.44
CA GLU A 47 8.38 -14.12 -1.56
C GLU A 47 8.98 -14.92 -2.72
N ILE A 48 8.83 -14.40 -3.93
CA ILE A 48 9.51 -14.92 -5.11
C ILE A 48 10.77 -14.07 -5.30
N PHE A 49 11.94 -14.71 -5.36
CA PHE A 49 13.21 -14.01 -5.57
C PHE A 49 13.45 -13.74 -7.05
N GLY A 50 14.01 -12.57 -7.39
CA GLY A 50 14.29 -12.16 -8.75
C GLY A 50 14.77 -10.70 -8.82
N LEU A 51 14.47 -10.03 -9.94
CA LEU A 51 14.74 -8.60 -10.10
C LEU A 51 13.92 -7.73 -9.12
N SER A 52 12.73 -8.19 -8.79
CA SER A 52 11.89 -7.69 -7.69
C SER A 52 11.58 -8.81 -6.71
N THR A 53 11.06 -8.45 -5.54
CA THR A 53 10.67 -9.40 -4.47
C THR A 53 9.17 -9.33 -4.20
N PRO A 54 8.30 -9.72 -5.15
CA PRO A 54 6.87 -9.78 -4.89
C PRO A 54 6.54 -10.94 -3.93
N ARG A 55 5.41 -10.82 -3.22
CA ARG A 55 4.86 -11.94 -2.46
C ARG A 55 4.50 -13.09 -3.39
N LYS A 56 4.81 -14.31 -2.98
CA LYS A 56 4.45 -15.55 -3.69
C LYS A 56 2.95 -15.75 -3.76
N PHE A 57 2.26 -15.37 -2.70
CA PHE A 57 0.80 -15.33 -2.64
C PHE A 57 0.36 -13.86 -2.51
N PRO A 58 -0.42 -13.33 -3.46
CA PRO A 58 -0.90 -11.95 -3.39
C PRO A 58 -1.70 -11.70 -2.11
N LEU A 59 -1.32 -10.67 -1.37
CA LEU A 59 -2.11 -10.21 -0.23
C LEU A 59 -3.38 -9.53 -0.72
N GLN A 60 -4.49 -9.86 -0.08
CA GLN A 60 -5.77 -9.22 -0.34
C GLN A 60 -6.10 -8.27 0.79
N ALA A 61 -6.58 -7.08 0.44
CA ALA A 61 -7.05 -6.09 1.39
C ALA A 61 -8.36 -5.49 0.88
N VAL A 62 -9.29 -5.28 1.80
CA VAL A 62 -10.58 -4.64 1.55
C VAL A 62 -10.46 -3.18 1.95
N ALA A 63 -10.70 -2.28 0.98
CA ALA A 63 -10.71 -0.85 1.21
C ALA A 63 -12.14 -0.39 1.55
N GLU A 64 -12.35 0.05 2.79
CA GLU A 64 -13.62 0.62 3.23
C GLU A 64 -13.54 2.15 3.25
N PRO A 65 -14.43 2.88 2.54
CA PRO A 65 -14.42 4.33 2.55
C PRO A 65 -14.59 4.88 3.97
N ARG A 66 -13.76 5.84 4.35
CA ARG A 66 -13.83 6.47 5.69
C ARG A 66 -15.02 7.40 5.85
N LEU A 67 -15.47 8.00 4.74
CA LEU A 67 -16.59 8.93 4.73
C LEU A 67 -17.89 8.21 4.34
N ALA A 68 -19.01 8.78 4.76
CA ALA A 68 -20.32 8.22 4.46
C ALA A 68 -20.57 8.21 2.93
N PRO A 69 -21.25 7.18 2.37
CA PRO A 69 -21.41 7.01 0.93
C PRO A 69 -22.03 8.21 0.18
N HIS A 70 -22.89 8.97 0.86
CA HIS A 70 -23.54 10.15 0.30
C HIS A 70 -22.59 11.32 0.02
N LEU A 71 -21.36 11.30 0.57
CA LEU A 71 -20.34 12.32 0.29
C LEU A 71 -19.54 12.05 -0.99
N TYR A 72 -19.72 10.86 -1.60
CA TYR A 72 -19.06 10.47 -2.84
C TYR A 72 -20.00 10.49 -4.05
N THR A 73 -21.30 10.69 -3.82
CA THR A 73 -22.30 10.81 -4.88
C THR A 73 -22.41 12.27 -5.28
N ALA A 74 -22.03 12.56 -6.53
CA ALA A 74 -22.13 13.89 -7.15
C ALA A 74 -23.51 14.12 -7.78
#